data_AF-C4GG28-F1
#
_entry.id   AF-C4GG28-F1
#
_cell.length_a   1.000
_cell.length_b   1.000
_cell.length_c   1.000
_cell.angle_alpha   90.00
_cell.angle_beta   90.00
_cell.angle_gamma   90.00
#
_symmetry.space_group_name_H-M   'P 1'
#
loop_
_entity.id
_entity.type
_entity.pdbx_description
1 polymer ?
#
loop_
_entity_poly.entity_id
_entity_poly.type
_entity_poly.pdbx_seq_one_letter_code
_entity_poly.pdbx_strand_id
1 'polypeptide(L)' 'MKDILEWGQKAAAKGYYKYTNQGKDRYSEYFNGIKFRVYVDKNTGVVRNVHPE' A
#
# COMPACT_ATOMS: atom_id res chain seq x y z
N MET A 1 12.97 10.48 -11.38
CA MET A 1 12.41 9.92 -10.14
C MET A 1 11.13 9.17 -10.46
N LYS A 2 11.24 8.02 -11.14
CA LYS A 2 10.08 7.15 -11.46
C LYS A 2 9.93 6.01 -10.44
N ASP A 3 10.96 5.79 -9.64
CA ASP A 3 11.10 4.57 -8.83
C ASP A 3 10.20 4.57 -7.60
N ILE A 4 10.02 5.72 -6.93
CA ILE A 4 9.29 5.74 -5.66
C ILE A 4 7.79 5.50 -5.82
N LEU A 5 7.19 6.01 -6.90
CA LEU A 5 5.78 5.79 -7.20
C LEU A 5 5.53 4.33 -7.57
N GLU A 6 6.38 3.76 -8.43
CA GLU A 6 6.28 2.37 -8.84
C GLU A 6 6.49 1.42 -7.64
N TRP A 7 7.47 1.70 -6.77
CA TRP A 7 7.73 0.90 -5.58
C TRP A 7 6.60 1.00 -4.56
N GLY A 8 6.00 2.18 -4.41
CA GLY A 8 4.80 2.37 -3.60
C GLY A 8 3.62 1.53 -4.12
N GLN A 9 3.39 1.54 -5.44
CA GLN A 9 2.36 0.71 -6.06
C GLN A 9 2.62 -0.80 -5.88
N LYS A 10 3.87 -1.24 -6.01
CA LYS A 10 4.26 -2.64 -5.76
C LYS A 10 4.11 -3.03 -4.29
N ALA A 11 4.43 -2.14 -3.35
CA ALA A 11 4.20 -2.34 -1.93
C ALA A 11 2.69 -2.45 -1.61
N ALA A 12 1.86 -1.58 -2.21
CA ALA A 12 0.41 -1.64 -2.08
C ALA A 12 -0.14 -2.98 -2.61
N ALA A 13 0.23 -3.37 -3.83
CA ALA A 13 -0.22 -4.65 -4.41
C ALA A 13 0.16 -5.86 -3.53
N LYS A 14 1.38 -5.87 -2.98
CA LYS A 14 1.89 -6.94 -2.11
C LYS A 14 1.05 -7.13 -0.84
N GLY A 15 0.62 -6.04 -0.21
CA GLY A 15 -0.09 -6.07 1.06
C GLY A 15 -1.61 -6.18 0.95
N TYR A 16 -2.17 -5.81 -0.20
CA TYR A 16 -3.59 -5.54 -0.37
C TYR A 16 -4.49 -6.65 0.22
N TYR A 17 -4.52 -7.85 -0.36
CA TYR A 17 -5.42 -8.92 0.07
C TYR A 17 -5.18 -9.37 1.51
N LYS A 18 -3.93 -9.38 1.98
CA LYS A 18 -3.58 -9.79 3.35
C LYS A 18 -4.25 -8.88 4.38
N TYR A 19 -4.21 -7.57 4.16
CA TYR A 19 -4.68 -6.59 5.13
C TYR A 19 -6.16 -6.24 4.93
N THR A 20 -6.65 -6.16 3.68
CA THR A 20 -8.08 -5.89 3.43
C THR A 20 -8.97 -7.05 3.87
N ASN A 21 -8.53 -8.31 3.75
CA ASN A 21 -9.24 -9.47 4.30
C ASN A 21 -9.29 -9.46 5.85
N GLN A 22 -8.45 -8.65 6.50
CA GLN A 22 -8.48 -8.41 7.95
C GLN A 22 -9.31 -7.16 8.32
N GLY A 23 -10.03 -6.57 7.36
CA GLY A 23 -10.83 -5.34 7.55
C GLY A 23 -9.99 -4.07 7.73
N LYS A 24 -8.69 -4.10 7.42
CA LYS A 24 -7.80 -2.93 7.55
C LYS A 24 -7.93 -2.03 6.33
N ASP A 25 -8.06 -0.73 6.60
CA ASP A 25 -8.02 0.38 5.63
C ASP A 25 -6.64 1.01 5.49
N ARG A 26 -5.70 0.57 6.31
CA ARG A 26 -4.33 1.08 6.29
C ARG A 26 -3.37 -0.03 6.68
N TYR A 27 -2.29 -0.13 5.94
CA TYR A 27 -1.22 -1.08 6.22
C TYR A 27 0.13 -0.56 5.76
N SER A 28 1.17 -1.24 6.23
CA SER A 28 2.54 -1.02 5.79
C SER A 28 3.02 -2.22 5.01
N GLU A 29 3.76 -1.97 3.95
CA GLU A 29 4.54 -3.02 3.27
C GLU A 29 5.90 -2.51 2.85
N TYR A 30 6.84 -3.44 2.78
CA TYR A 30 8.19 -3.16 2.29
C TYR A 30 8.32 -3.51 0.82
N PHE A 31 8.97 -2.63 0.07
CA PHE A 31 9.46 -2.88 -1.28
C PHE A 31 10.84 -2.24 -1.46
N ASN A 32 11.82 -3.01 -1.95
CA ASN A 32 13.22 -2.57 -2.10
C ASN A 32 13.81 -1.87 -0.85
N GLY A 33 13.52 -2.41 0.34
CA GLY A 33 14.03 -1.87 1.61
C GLY A 33 13.32 -0.62 2.13
N ILE A 34 12.42 -0.01 1.35
CA ILE A 34 11.61 1.14 1.79
C ILE A 34 10.28 0.63 2.33
N LYS A 35 9.88 1.16 3.49
CA LYS A 35 8.56 0.92 4.08
C LYS A 35 7.58 1.95 3.54
N PHE A 36 6.47 1.49 2.99
CA PHE A 36 5.40 2.36 2.49
C PHE A 36 4.15 2.23 3.35
N ARG A 37 3.51 3.37 3.64
CA ARG A 37 2.17 3.43 4.21
C ARG A 37 1.15 3.48 3.09
N VAL A 38 0.20 2.55 3.11
CA VAL A 38 -0.86 2.44 2.09
C VAL A 38 -2.20 2.69 2.74
N TYR A 39 -3.05 3.47 2.07
CA TYR A 39 -4.41 3.80 2.49
C TYR A 39 -5.40 3.26 1.48
N VAL A 40 -6.41 2.55 1.97
CA VAL A 40 -7.47 1.92 1.18
C VAL A 40 -8.82 2.46 1.62
N ASP A 41 -9.66 2.76 0.66
CA ASP A 41 -11.07 3.02 0.88
C ASP A 41 -11.79 1.73 1.30
N LYS A 42 -12.38 1.68 2.51
CA LYS A 42 -13.12 0.49 2.97
C LYS A 42 -14.37 0.18 2.14
N ASN A 43 -14.99 1.19 1.55
CA ASN A 43 -16.25 1.04 0.84
C ASN A 43 -16.03 0.54 -0.59
N THR A 44 -14.93 0.96 -1.23
CA THR A 44 -14.66 0.66 -2.65
C THR A 44 -13.47 -0.27 -2.86
N GLY A 45 -12.61 -0.48 -1.86
CA GLY A 45 -11.36 -1.22 -1.99
C GLY A 45 -10.27 -0.46 -2.75
N VAL A 46 -10.52 0.78 -3.20
CA VAL A 46 -9.54 1.54 -3.97
C VAL A 46 -8.40 2.01 -3.07
N VAL A 47 -7.15 1.77 -3.50
CA VAL A 47 -5.97 2.39 -2.88
C VAL A 47 -6.03 3.89 -3.16
N ARG A 48 -6.20 4.70 -2.10
CA ARG A 48 -6.32 6.16 -2.19
C ARG A 48 -4.97 6.86 -2.17
N ASN A 49 -4.00 6.31 -1.43
CA ASN A 49 -2.69 6.93 -1.28
C ASN A 49 -1.62 5.88 -0.91
N VAL A 50 -0.39 6.15 -1.33
CA VAL A 50 0.80 5.44 -0.89
C VAL A 50 1.99 6.38 -0.83
N HIS A 51 2.74 6.34 0.27
CA HIS A 51 3.96 7.12 0.44
C HIS A 51 4.96 6.37 1.33
N PRO A 52 6.27 6.67 1.25
CA PRO A 52 7.25 6.19 2.21
C PRO A 52 6.87 6.61 3.65
N GLU A 53 7.11 5.74 4.63
CA GLU A 53 6.95 6.07 6.05
C GLU A 53 8.06 6.96 6.60
#